data_AF-A0A0K9NJZ8-F1
#
_entry.id   AF-A0A0K9NJZ8-F1
#
_cell.length_a   1.000
_cell.length_b   1.000
_cell.length_c   1.000
_cell.angle_alpha   90.00
_cell.angle_beta   90.00
_cell.angle_gamma   90.00
#
_symmetry.space_group_name_H-M   'P 1'
#
loop_
_entity.id
_entity.type
_entity.pdbx_description
1 polymer ?
#
loop_
_entity_poly.entity_id
_entity_poly.type
_entity_poly.pdbx_seq_one_letter_code
_entity_poly.pdbx_strand_id
1 'polypeptide(L)'
;MWVFDTVLDDKAIPDLRKYKLRVVDFIHAAMTVLVFGAVALRDRNIVHCFYPQLRKSEEQFVNVAPIGIGLFCSMMFVLFPTRRHGVGYPVTN
;
A
#
# COMPACT_ATOMS: atom_id res chain seq x y z
N MET A 1 -27.35 -16.84 3.10
CA MET A 1 -28.37 -15.79 2.89
C MET A 1 -27.87 -14.56 3.62
N TRP A 2 -27.40 -13.56 2.88
CA TRP A 2 -26.97 -12.27 3.47
C TRP A 2 -28.24 -11.48 3.75
N VAL A 3 -28.50 -11.18 5.03
CA VAL A 3 -29.68 -10.43 5.45
C VAL A 3 -29.34 -8.94 5.31
N PHE A 4 -29.70 -8.36 4.17
CA PHE A 4 -29.62 -6.92 3.89
C PHE A 4 -30.97 -6.23 4.19
N ASP A 5 -31.71 -6.71 5.18
CA ASP A 5 -32.96 -6.08 5.61
C ASP A 5 -32.69 -5.26 6.87
N THR A 6 -31.94 -4.17 6.72
CA THR A 6 -32.00 -3.10 7.71
C THR A 6 -33.19 -2.24 7.36
N VAL A 7 -34.29 -2.48 8.08
CA VAL A 7 -35.31 -1.47 8.34
C VAL A 7 -34.60 -0.14 8.54
N LEU A 8 -34.99 0.87 7.76
CA LEU A 8 -34.45 2.23 7.80
C LEU A 8 -34.64 2.81 9.20
N ASP A 9 -33.75 2.46 10.13
CA ASP A 9 -33.61 3.15 11.39
C ASP A 9 -32.88 4.45 11.06
N ASP A 10 -33.64 5.52 10.88
CA ASP A 10 -33.13 6.88 10.63
C ASP A 10 -32.19 7.36 11.76
N LYS A 11 -32.13 6.64 12.91
CA LYS A 11 -31.17 6.85 14.00
C LYS A 11 -29.87 6.04 13.88
N ALA A 12 -29.77 5.12 12.93
CA ALA A 12 -28.64 4.22 12.76
C ALA A 12 -27.66 4.66 11.65
N ILE A 13 -27.61 5.95 11.29
CA ILE A 13 -26.55 6.43 10.39
C ILE A 13 -25.22 6.37 11.17
N PRO A 14 -24.30 5.43 10.86
CA PRO A 14 -23.04 5.35 11.58
C PRO A 14 -22.23 6.61 11.30
N ASP A 15 -21.44 7.08 12.28
CA ASP A 15 -20.50 8.17 12.03
C ASP A 15 -19.44 7.71 11.02
N LEU A 16 -19.61 8.14 9.77
CA LEU A 16 -18.75 7.82 8.63
C LEU A 16 -17.48 8.68 8.63
N ARG A 17 -17.41 9.75 9.44
CA ARG A 17 -16.29 10.70 9.45
C ARG A 17 -14.99 10.02 9.86
N LYS A 18 -15.06 8.95 10.66
CA LYS A 18 -13.90 8.12 11.03
C LYS A 18 -13.28 7.35 9.86
N TYR A 19 -14.03 7.11 8.78
CA TYR A 19 -13.55 6.42 7.59
C TYR A 19 -13.01 7.35 6.51
N LYS A 20 -13.21 8.67 6.64
CA LYS A 20 -12.75 9.67 5.68
C LYS A 20 -11.25 9.52 5.40
N LEU A 21 -10.86 9.51 4.12
CA LEU A 21 -9.46 9.43 3.70
C LEU A 21 -8.67 10.64 4.22
N ARG A 22 -7.46 10.37 4.71
CA ARG A 22 -6.49 11.36 5.19
C ARG A 22 -5.26 11.33 4.29
N VAL A 23 -4.51 12.42 4.25
CA VAL A 23 -3.26 12.53 3.46
C VAL A 23 -2.29 11.39 3.80
N VAL A 24 -2.22 10.99 5.08
CA VAL A 24 -1.41 9.86 5.54
C VAL A 24 -1.77 8.54 4.85
N ASP A 25 -3.05 8.32 4.51
CA ASP A 25 -3.48 7.12 3.79
C ASP A 25 -2.87 7.08 2.38
N PHE A 26 -2.76 8.24 1.71
CA PHE A 26 -2.11 8.34 0.40
C PHE A 26 -0.60 8.13 0.48
N ILE A 27 0.06 8.63 1.52
CA ILE A 27 1.49 8.39 1.76
C ILE A 27 1.76 6.88 1.90
N HIS A 28 0.96 6.18 2.70
CA HIS A 28 1.08 4.72 2.88
C HIS A 28 0.79 3.95 1.59
N ALA A 29 -0.23 4.37 0.83
CA ALA A 29 -0.58 3.75 -0.43
C ALA A 29 0.57 3.89 -1.45
N ALA A 30 1.09 5.11 -1.64
CA ALA A 30 2.20 5.38 -2.53
C ALA A 30 3.44 4.57 -2.15
N MET A 31 3.76 4.54 -0.84
CA MET A 31 4.88 3.76 -0.32
C MET A 31 4.72 2.25 -0.55
N THR A 32 3.51 1.70 -0.38
CA THR A 32 3.23 0.29 -0.69
C THR A 32 3.47 -0.02 -2.17
N VAL A 33 3.03 0.87 -3.06
CA VAL A 33 3.27 0.74 -4.51
C VAL A 33 4.76 0.83 -4.82
N LEU A 34 5.50 1.73 -4.17
CA LEU A 34 6.95 1.86 -4.36
C LEU A 34 7.69 0.59 -3.93
N VAL A 35 7.37 0.03 -2.75
CA VAL A 35 7.98 -1.21 -2.27
C VAL A 35 7.65 -2.37 -3.21
N PHE A 36 6.38 -2.52 -3.60
CA PHE A 36 5.96 -3.56 -4.54
C PHE A 36 6.67 -3.42 -5.88
N GLY A 37 6.72 -2.21 -6.43
CA GLY A 37 7.41 -1.91 -7.68
C GLY A 37 8.90 -2.25 -7.60
N ALA A 38 9.57 -1.87 -6.52
CA ALA A 38 10.99 -2.19 -6.31
C ALA A 38 11.26 -3.71 -6.29
N VAL A 39 10.38 -4.47 -5.64
CA VAL A 39 10.50 -5.94 -5.59
C VAL A 39 10.19 -6.56 -6.95
N ALA A 40 9.14 -6.10 -7.63
CA ALA A 40 8.76 -6.60 -8.95
C ALA A 40 9.85 -6.32 -10.01
N LEU A 41 10.48 -5.15 -9.95
CA LEU A 41 11.60 -4.77 -10.81
C LEU A 41 12.90 -5.50 -10.49
N ARG A 42 12.96 -6.30 -9.42
CA ARG A 42 14.10 -7.22 -9.20
C ARG A 42 13.96 -8.51 -10.02
N ASP A 43 12.74 -8.86 -10.42
CA ASP A 43 12.49 -10.06 -11.21
C ASP A 43 13.03 -9.88 -12.64
N ARG A 44 13.95 -10.77 -13.04
CA ARG A 44 14.60 -10.69 -14.35
C ARG A 44 13.59 -10.84 -15.49
N ASN A 45 12.53 -11.64 -15.32
CA ASN A 45 11.52 -11.84 -16.34
C ASN A 45 10.68 -10.57 -16.52
N ILE A 46 10.29 -9.91 -15.41
CA ILE A 46 9.57 -8.63 -15.46
C ILE A 46 10.44 -7.53 -16.08
N VAL A 47 11.68 -7.37 -15.65
CA VAL A 47 12.60 -6.37 -16.22
C VAL A 47 12.88 -6.65 -17.70
N HIS A 48 13.06 -7.92 -18.08
CA HIS A 48 13.33 -8.29 -19.46
C HIS A 48 12.15 -7.97 -20.39
N CYS A 49 10.92 -8.19 -19.93
CA CYS A 49 9.71 -7.93 -20.70
C CYS A 49 9.35 -6.43 -20.78
N PHE A 50 9.46 -5.69 -19.67
CA PHE A 50 9.00 -4.30 -19.60
C PHE A 50 10.11 -3.26 -19.78
N TYR A 51 11.35 -3.60 -19.48
CA TYR A 51 12.50 -2.69 -19.46
C TYR A 51 13.77 -3.28 -20.12
N PRO A 52 13.70 -3.77 -21.37
CA PRO A 52 14.81 -4.44 -22.04
C PRO A 52 16.07 -3.57 -22.23
N GLN A 53 15.92 -2.24 -22.18
CA GLN A 53 17.03 -1.27 -22.29
C GLN A 53 17.89 -1.20 -21.02
N LEU A 54 17.32 -1.43 -19.83
CA LEU A 54 18.07 -1.41 -18.56
C LEU A 54 19.13 -2.50 -18.49
N ARG A 55 18.98 -3.59 -19.26
CA ARG A 55 19.93 -4.71 -19.36
C ARG A 55 21.34 -4.31 -19.78
N LYS A 56 21.49 -3.25 -20.59
CA LYS A 56 22.79 -2.88 -21.19
C LYS A 56 23.60 -1.89 -20.37
N SER A 57 22.96 -1.18 -19.44
CA SER A 57 23.58 0.02 -18.84
C SER A 57 23.42 0.11 -17.33
N GLU A 58 22.43 -0.54 -16.70
CA GLU A 58 22.04 -0.20 -15.31
C GLU A 58 21.71 -1.40 -14.40
N GLU A 59 22.33 -2.57 -14.62
CA GLU A 59 22.11 -3.73 -13.74
C GLU A 59 22.47 -3.45 -12.27
N GLN A 60 23.43 -2.57 -12.00
CA GLN A 60 23.76 -2.16 -10.63
C GLN A 60 22.62 -1.39 -9.96
N PHE A 61 21.93 -0.50 -10.69
CA PHE A 61 20.86 0.32 -10.14
C PHE A 61 19.66 -0.51 -9.70
N VAL A 62 19.26 -1.47 -10.55
CA VAL A 62 18.15 -2.40 -10.26
C VAL A 62 18.43 -3.26 -9.02
N ASN A 63 19.70 -3.63 -8.79
CA ASN A 63 20.08 -4.43 -7.63
C ASN A 63 20.10 -3.64 -6.31
N VAL A 64 20.50 -2.36 -6.35
CA VAL A 64 20.60 -1.51 -5.14
C VAL A 64 19.28 -0.81 -4.79
N ALA A 65 18.42 -0.55 -5.78
CA ALA A 65 17.15 0.16 -5.59
C ALA A 65 16.24 -0.42 -4.50
N PRO A 66 16.03 -1.76 -4.38
CA PRO A 66 15.18 -2.33 -3.32
C PRO A 66 15.69 -2.03 -1.92
N ILE A 67 17.01 -1.93 -1.72
CA ILE A 67 17.62 -1.63 -0.42
C ILE A 67 17.33 -0.17 -0.05
N GLY A 68 17.60 0.76 -0.96
CA GLY A 68 17.36 2.19 -0.73
C GLY A 68 15.88 2.50 -0.51
N ILE A 69 15.00 1.94 -1.33
CA ILE A 69 13.55 2.09 -1.20
C ILE A 69 13.07 1.47 0.11
N GLY A 70 13.55 0.26 0.46
CA GLY A 70 13.19 -0.38 1.72
C GLY A 70 13.55 0.46 2.96
N LEU A 71 14.76 1.03 3.00
CA LEU A 71 15.19 1.89 4.09
C LEU A 71 14.36 3.18 4.18
N PHE A 72 14.15 3.86 3.04
CA PHE A 72 13.35 5.08 2.98
C PHE A 72 11.90 4.83 3.40
N CYS A 73 11.29 3.77 2.87
CA CYS A 73 9.92 3.39 3.20
C CYS A 73 9.78 2.99 4.68
N SER A 74 10.74 2.24 5.22
CA SER A 74 10.75 1.89 6.65
C SER A 74 10.73 3.15 7.53
N MET A 75 11.58 4.13 7.23
CA MET A 75 11.59 5.41 7.94
C MET A 75 10.25 6.15 7.82
N MET A 76 9.67 6.22 6.63
CA MET A 76 8.38 6.87 6.39
C MET A 76 7.23 6.21 7.16
N PHE A 77 7.15 4.88 7.21
CA PHE A 77 6.13 4.16 8.00
C PHE A 77 6.24 4.42 9.50
N VAL A 78 7.46 4.63 10.02
CA VAL A 78 7.67 4.99 11.42
C VAL A 78 7.22 6.43 11.70
N LEU A 79 7.57 7.37 10.81
CA LEU A 79 7.23 8.80 10.96
C LEU A 79 5.73 9.08 10.79
N PHE A 80 5.07 8.31 9.93
CA PHE A 80 3.66 8.42 9.65
C PHE A 80 2.99 7.11 10.02
N PRO A 81 2.59 6.89 11.29
CA PRO A 81 1.88 5.67 11.66
C PRO A 81 0.41 5.72 11.21
N THR A 82 -0.14 4.59 10.77
CA THR A 82 -1.57 4.42 10.52
C THR A 82 -2.26 3.66 11.67
N ARG A 83 -3.50 4.04 11.96
CA ARG A 83 -4.40 3.32 12.88
C ARG A 83 -5.51 2.59 12.13
N ARG A 84 -5.43 2.53 10.80
CA ARG A 84 -6.41 1.80 9.99
C ARG A 84 -6.15 0.31 10.09
N HIS A 85 -7.20 -0.40 10.44
CA HIS A 85 -7.21 -1.85 10.49
C HIS A 85 -7.30 -2.43 9.08
N GLY A 86 -6.46 -3.42 8.79
CA GLY A 86 -6.49 -4.17 7.53
C GLY A 86 -7.51 -5.30 7.53
N VAL A 87 -7.46 -6.14 6.50
CA VAL A 87 -8.28 -7.36 6.42
C VAL A 87 -7.87 -8.32 7.55
N GLY A 88 -8.84 -8.78 8.34
CA GLY A 88 -8.62 -9.74 9.43
C GLY A 88 -8.65 -9.17 10.85
N TYR A 89 -8.83 -7.85 11.02
CA TYR A 89 -9.06 -7.27 12.35
C TYR A 89 -10.48 -7.57 12.85
N PRO A 90 -10.65 -7.96 14.13
CA PRO A 90 -11.98 -8.14 14.69
C PRO A 90 -12.72 -6.80 14.72
N VAL A 91 -13.98 -6.81 14.30
CA VAL A 91 -14.90 -5.69 14.50
C VAL A 91 -15.13 -5.57 16.00
N THR A 92 -14.39 -4.65 16.62
CA THR A 92 -14.61 -4.25 18.01
C THR A 92 -15.57 -3.07 17.98
N ASN A 93 -16.74 -3.27 18.60
CA ASN A 93 -17.73 -2.23 18.84
C ASN A 93 -17.26 -1.32 19.97
#